data_AF-A0A7J4EU07-F1
#
_entry.id   AF-A0A7J4EU07-F1
#
_cell.length_a   1.000
_cell.length_b   1.000
_cell.length_c   1.000
_cell.angle_alpha   90.00
_cell.angle_beta   90.00
_cell.angle_gamma   90.00
#
_symmetry.space_group_name_H-M   'P 1'
#
loop_
_entity.id
_entity.type
_entity.pdbx_description
1 polymer ?
#
loop_
_entity_poly.entity_id
_entity_poly.type
_entity_poly.pdbx_seq_one_letter_code
_entity_poly.pdbx_strand_id
1 'polypeptide(L)'
;ERFKEFSYTYLDRFSCQLKPMEEKIRSIGSRRCLMISWQPAIDLRSDSPPCCQIVQLFNLNGKEVEGFVIFRSNDFYNAWQSNLIGLVYMIDKYILSPNKLKLTHLIYFSTIAHIYAEFLEEAKKLELIPNFRGV
;
A
#
# COMPACT_ATOMS: atom_id res chain seq x y z
N GLU A 1 12.71 -24.39 1.95
CA GLU A 1 13.27 -23.23 2.68
C GLU A 1 12.28 -22.78 3.75
N ARG A 2 12.74 -22.37 4.93
CA ARG A 2 11.85 -21.80 5.96
C ARG A 2 11.36 -20.45 5.45
N PHE A 3 10.04 -20.28 5.33
CA PHE A 3 9.45 -18.95 5.25
C PHE A 3 10.01 -18.12 6.40
N LYS A 4 10.72 -17.02 6.10
CA LYS A 4 11.13 -16.05 7.11
C LYS A 4 9.82 -15.46 7.64
N GLU A 5 9.48 -15.80 8.87
CA GLU A 5 8.26 -15.29 9.50
C GLU A 5 8.38 -13.76 9.56
N PHE A 6 7.52 -13.05 8.84
CA PHE A 6 7.52 -11.60 8.88
C PHE A 6 7.16 -11.14 10.28
N SER A 7 7.91 -10.20 10.84
CA SER A 7 7.63 -9.65 12.17
C SER A 7 6.28 -8.91 12.25
N TYR A 8 5.71 -8.53 11.11
CA TYR A 8 4.37 -7.95 10.97
C TYR A 8 3.90 -8.07 9.51
N THR A 9 2.59 -7.95 9.32
CA THR A 9 1.97 -7.64 8.03
C THR A 9 1.52 -6.17 8.01
N TYR A 10 1.30 -5.59 6.82
CA TYR A 10 0.70 -4.25 6.75
C TYR A 10 -0.67 -4.18 7.42
N LEU A 11 -1.45 -5.26 7.38
CA LEU A 11 -2.73 -5.33 8.06
C LEU A 11 -2.56 -5.13 9.57
N ASP A 12 -1.55 -5.74 10.19
CA ASP A 12 -1.26 -5.58 11.62
C ASP A 12 -1.00 -4.10 11.96
N ARG A 13 -0.23 -3.41 11.12
CA ARG A 13 0.12 -1.99 11.31
C ARG A 13 -1.06 -1.03 11.10
N PHE A 14 -2.00 -1.37 10.23
CA PHE A 14 -3.16 -0.53 9.93
C PHE A 14 -4.44 -0.93 10.68
N SER A 15 -4.47 -2.09 11.34
CA SER A 15 -5.66 -2.72 11.93
C SER A 15 -6.54 -1.77 12.75
N CYS A 16 -5.97 -1.01 13.68
CA CYS A 16 -6.70 -0.06 14.53
C CYS A 16 -7.19 1.20 13.80
N GLN A 17 -6.68 1.47 12.61
CA GLN A 17 -7.03 2.63 11.79
C GLN A 17 -8.10 2.31 10.73
N LEU A 18 -8.30 1.03 10.38
CA LEU A 18 -9.23 0.62 9.33
C LEU A 18 -10.67 1.06 9.59
N LYS A 19 -11.19 0.83 10.80
CA LYS A 19 -12.58 1.18 11.13
C LYS A 19 -12.80 2.70 11.15
N PRO A 20 -11.97 3.52 11.83
CA PRO A 20 -12.05 4.98 11.71
C PRO A 20 -11.93 5.48 10.26
N MET A 21 -11.14 4.80 9.43
CA MET A 21 -10.96 5.15 8.02
C MET A 21 -12.21 4.84 7.18
N GLU A 22 -12.83 3.67 7.40
CA GLU A 22 -14.11 3.26 6.80
C GLU A 22 -15.25 4.23 7.09
N GLU A 23 -15.26 4.82 8.28
CA GLU A 23 -16.25 5.85 8.64
C GLU A 23 -15.93 7.20 8.00
N LYS A 24 -14.66 7.63 8.06
CA LYS A 24 -14.22 8.94 7.54
C LYS A 24 -14.33 9.07 6.03
N ILE A 25 -14.13 7.97 5.28
CA ILE A 25 -14.08 8.02 3.81
C ILE A 25 -15.42 8.44 3.18
N ARG A 26 -16.53 8.37 3.92
CA ARG A 26 -17.85 8.87 3.47
C ARG A 26 -17.87 10.38 3.21
N SER A 27 -16.94 11.13 3.82
CA SER A 27 -16.83 12.57 3.64
C SER A 27 -16.16 12.92 2.32
N ILE A 28 -16.96 13.42 1.38
CA ILE A 28 -16.50 13.89 0.06
C ILE A 28 -15.55 15.08 0.25
N GLY A 29 -14.42 15.06 -0.46
CA GLY A 29 -13.43 16.14 -0.43
C GLY A 29 -12.58 16.21 0.85
N SER A 30 -12.72 15.24 1.77
CA SER A 30 -11.90 15.20 3.00
C SER A 30 -10.45 14.88 2.68
N ARG A 31 -9.53 15.71 3.18
CA ARG A 31 -8.08 15.49 3.08
C ARG A 31 -7.51 14.67 4.26
N ARG A 32 -8.38 14.24 5.19
CA ARG A 32 -7.99 13.65 6.50
C ARG A 32 -8.17 12.14 6.58
N CYS A 33 -8.54 11.50 5.47
CA CYS A 33 -8.60 10.07 5.33
C CYS A 33 -7.17 9.54 5.10
N LEU A 34 -6.44 9.35 6.20
CA LEU A 34 -5.02 9.02 6.23
C LEU A 34 -4.77 7.93 7.28
N MET A 35 -4.00 6.91 6.91
CA MET A 35 -3.45 5.91 7.82
C MET A 35 -1.93 5.92 7.74
N ILE A 36 -1.27 5.69 8.87
CA ILE A 36 0.18 5.60 8.99
C ILE A 36 0.59 4.25 9.59
N SER A 37 1.65 3.64 9.08
CA SER A 37 2.16 2.36 9.62
C SER A 37 3.24 2.55 10.68
N TRP A 38 3.99 3.65 10.59
CA TRP A 38 5.16 3.92 11.41
C TRP A 38 4.76 4.28 12.84
N GLN A 39 5.36 3.58 13.79
CA GLN A 39 5.15 3.75 15.21
C GLN A 39 6.50 4.08 15.85
N PRO A 40 6.81 5.36 16.15
CA PRO A 40 8.13 5.78 16.60
C PRO A 40 8.66 4.99 17.81
N ALA A 41 7.78 4.62 18.74
CA ALA A 41 8.13 3.85 19.93
C ALA A 41 8.69 2.45 19.63
N ILE A 42 8.35 1.87 18.47
CA ILE A 42 8.74 0.51 18.06
C ILE A 42 9.78 0.59 16.94
N ASP A 43 9.49 1.38 15.91
CA ASP A 43 10.18 1.31 14.62
C ASP A 43 11.52 2.04 14.61
N LEU A 44 11.78 2.96 15.55
CA LEU A 44 13.10 3.59 15.69
C LEU A 44 14.20 2.62 16.13
N ARG A 45 13.83 1.47 16.70
CA ARG A 45 14.76 0.45 17.20
C ARG A 45 14.58 -0.90 16.50
N SER A 46 13.74 -0.95 15.47
CA SER A 46 13.45 -2.17 14.74
C SER A 46 14.44 -2.37 13.60
N ASP A 47 14.94 -3.58 13.44
CA ASP A 47 15.72 -3.99 12.26
C ASP A 47 14.86 -4.15 11.00
N SER A 48 13.53 -4.11 11.15
CA SER A 48 12.58 -4.25 10.06
C SER A 48 11.39 -3.32 10.27
N PRO A 49 11.57 -1.99 10.18
CA PRO A 49 10.45 -1.07 10.28
C PRO A 49 9.59 -1.12 9.01
N PRO A 50 8.31 -0.69 9.05
CA PRO A 50 7.43 -0.75 7.89
C PRO A 50 8.00 -0.03 6.69
N CYS A 51 7.85 -0.59 5.48
CA CYS A 51 8.28 0.04 4.23
C CYS A 51 7.22 1.02 3.71
N CYS A 52 5.97 0.57 3.51
CA CYS A 52 4.82 1.46 3.33
C CYS A 52 4.63 2.30 4.58
N GLN A 53 4.62 3.63 4.47
CA GLN A 53 4.48 4.61 5.55
C GLN A 53 3.06 5.16 5.65
N ILE A 54 2.49 5.56 4.50
CA ILE A 54 1.25 6.32 4.41
C ILE A 54 0.32 5.64 3.42
N VAL A 55 -0.95 5.54 3.80
CA VAL A 55 -2.08 5.28 2.90
C VAL A 55 -3.07 6.42 3.08
N GLN A 56 -3.28 7.22 2.03
CA GLN A 56 -4.28 8.27 2.01
C GLN A 56 -5.33 7.96 0.96
N LEU A 57 -6.60 8.21 1.27
CA LEU A 57 -7.70 8.04 0.31
C LEU A 57 -8.45 9.36 0.19
N PHE A 58 -8.92 9.68 -1.02
CA PHE A 58 -9.63 10.91 -1.30
C PHE A 58 -10.94 10.58 -2.02
N ASN A 59 -12.07 10.81 -1.35
CA ASN A 59 -13.38 10.61 -1.93
C ASN A 59 -13.75 11.80 -2.82
N LEU A 60 -13.84 11.56 -4.12
CA LEU A 60 -14.06 12.58 -5.15
C LEU A 60 -15.51 13.06 -5.18
N ASN A 61 -16.47 12.14 -5.12
CA ASN A 61 -17.87 12.42 -5.48
C ASN A 61 -18.90 11.50 -4.81
N GLY A 62 -18.52 10.78 -3.77
CA GLY A 62 -19.39 9.83 -3.06
C GLY A 62 -19.46 8.44 -3.70
N LYS A 63 -18.73 8.21 -4.79
CA LYS A 63 -18.63 6.90 -5.47
C LYS A 63 -17.20 6.53 -5.81
N GLU A 64 -16.40 7.51 -6.22
CA GLU A 64 -15.04 7.30 -6.70
C GLU A 64 -14.02 7.79 -5.68
N VAL A 65 -12.98 7.01 -5.49
CA VAL A 65 -11.88 7.28 -4.57
C VAL A 65 -10.57 7.22 -5.31
N GLU A 66 -9.69 8.17 -5.04
CA GLU A 66 -8.28 8.10 -5.38
C GLU A 66 -7.47 7.69 -4.15
N GLY A 67 -6.51 6.80 -4.34
CA GLY A 67 -5.58 6.39 -3.31
C GLY A 67 -4.19 6.95 -3.54
N PHE A 68 -3.47 7.21 -2.45
CA PHE A 68 -2.07 7.59 -2.46
C PHE A 68 -1.33 6.76 -1.42
N VAL A 69 -0.27 6.07 -1.83
CA VAL A 69 0.56 5.26 -0.94
C VAL A 69 2.01 5.69 -1.02
N ILE A 70 2.66 5.85 0.13
CA ILE A 70 4.06 6.25 0.22
C ILE A 70 4.88 5.15 0.85
N PHE A 71 5.95 4.76 0.20
CA PHE A 71 6.96 3.84 0.69
C PHE A 71 8.25 4.61 0.98
N ARG A 72 8.86 4.36 2.16
CA ARG A 72 10.21 4.90 2.46
C ARG A 72 11.32 4.15 1.72
N SER A 73 11.03 2.90 1.37
CA SER A 73 11.90 1.98 0.64
C SER A 73 11.02 0.89 0.06
N ASN A 74 11.29 0.45 -1.17
CA ASN A 74 10.51 -0.61 -1.81
C ASN A 74 11.39 -1.44 -2.74
N ASP A 75 11.39 -2.75 -2.53
CA ASP A 75 11.98 -3.73 -3.46
C ASP A 75 11.04 -3.91 -4.65
N PHE A 76 11.45 -3.40 -5.80
CA PHE A 76 10.63 -3.40 -7.01
C PHE A 76 10.61 -4.75 -7.74
N TYR A 77 11.53 -5.66 -7.43
CA TYR A 77 11.58 -6.96 -8.08
C TYR A 77 10.80 -8.02 -7.29
N ASN A 78 11.04 -8.15 -5.98
CA ASN A 78 10.40 -9.23 -5.20
C ASN A 78 9.13 -8.82 -4.47
N ALA A 79 9.02 -7.56 -4.04
CA ALA A 79 8.01 -7.16 -3.07
C ALA A 79 6.91 -6.26 -3.64
N TRP A 80 7.24 -5.43 -4.63
CA TRP A 80 6.32 -4.40 -5.14
C TRP A 80 4.97 -4.97 -5.58
N GLN A 81 4.92 -6.07 -6.35
CA GLN A 81 3.65 -6.61 -6.82
C GLN A 81 2.79 -7.13 -5.66
N SER A 82 3.41 -7.85 -4.72
CA SER A 82 2.72 -8.39 -3.54
C SER A 82 2.22 -7.27 -2.62
N ASN A 83 3.03 -6.22 -2.45
CA ASN A 83 2.67 -5.03 -1.70
C ASN A 83 1.48 -4.31 -2.34
N LEU A 84 1.50 -4.12 -3.66
CA LEU A 84 0.42 -3.46 -4.41
C LEU A 84 -0.89 -4.24 -4.27
N ILE A 85 -0.88 -5.54 -4.54
CA ILE A 85 -2.06 -6.41 -4.46
C ILE A 85 -2.61 -6.40 -3.02
N GLY A 86 -1.74 -6.58 -2.02
CA GLY A 86 -2.14 -6.62 -0.62
C GLY A 86 -2.75 -5.30 -0.14
N LEU A 87 -2.17 -4.16 -0.53
CA LEU A 87 -2.72 -2.84 -0.18
C LEU A 87 -4.06 -2.59 -0.86
N VAL A 88 -4.18 -2.85 -2.17
CA VAL A 88 -5.44 -2.67 -2.90
C VAL A 88 -6.54 -3.55 -2.31
N TYR A 89 -6.24 -4.83 -2.03
CA TYR A 89 -7.19 -5.75 -1.40
C TYR A 89 -7.64 -5.26 -0.03
N MET A 90 -6.71 -4.81 0.82
CA MET A 90 -7.01 -4.30 2.16
C MET A 90 -7.85 -3.02 2.11
N ILE A 91 -7.50 -2.08 1.22
CA ILE A 91 -8.29 -0.86 1.00
C ILE A 91 -9.70 -1.21 0.53
N ASP A 92 -9.83 -2.08 -0.49
CA ASP A 92 -11.13 -2.44 -1.04
C ASP A 92 -12.00 -3.13 -0.01
N LYS A 93 -11.50 -4.21 0.60
CA LYS A 93 -12.27 -5.06 1.52
C LYS A 93 -12.74 -4.33 2.76
N TYR A 94 -11.86 -3.55 3.39
CA TYR A 94 -12.14 -2.98 4.71
C TYR A 94 -12.67 -1.55 4.66
N ILE A 95 -12.47 -0.81 3.56
CA ILE A 95 -12.83 0.61 3.48
C ILE A 95 -13.82 0.87 2.33
N LEU A 96 -13.54 0.43 1.10
CA LEU A 96 -14.34 0.85 -0.06
C LEU A 96 -15.62 0.03 -0.25
N SER A 97 -15.51 -1.29 -0.27
CA SER A 97 -16.64 -2.21 -0.45
C SER A 97 -17.77 -2.00 0.59
N PRO A 98 -17.49 -1.81 1.89
CA PRO A 98 -18.53 -1.47 2.89
C PRO A 98 -19.28 -0.15 2.60
N ASN A 99 -18.65 0.75 1.85
CA ASN A 99 -19.18 2.05 1.48
C ASN A 99 -19.73 2.11 0.05
N LYS A 100 -19.67 1.02 -0.71
CA LYS A 100 -20.00 0.97 -2.16
C LYS A 100 -19.19 1.99 -2.97
N LEU A 101 -17.94 2.22 -2.58
CA LEU A 101 -16.99 3.10 -3.28
C LEU A 101 -16.11 2.27 -4.22
N LYS A 102 -15.55 2.92 -5.24
CA LYS A 102 -14.63 2.34 -6.21
C LYS A 102 -13.29 3.08 -6.18
N LEU A 103 -12.19 2.33 -6.07
CA LEU A 103 -10.84 2.88 -6.30
C LEU A 103 -10.66 3.12 -7.80
N THR A 104 -10.39 4.35 -8.19
CA THR A 104 -10.20 4.74 -9.60
C THR A 104 -8.71 4.82 -9.94
N HIS A 105 -7.94 5.51 -9.11
CA HIS A 105 -6.49 5.63 -9.26
C HIS A 105 -5.80 5.29 -7.94
N LEU A 106 -4.61 4.71 -8.05
CA LEU A 106 -3.69 4.54 -6.94
C LEU A 106 -2.34 5.12 -7.32
N ILE A 107 -1.96 6.22 -6.67
CA ILE A 107 -0.63 6.78 -6.82
C ILE A 107 0.29 6.04 -5.87
N TYR A 108 1.28 5.35 -6.44
CA TYR A 108 2.25 4.55 -5.70
C TYR A 108 3.60 5.25 -5.71
N PHE A 109 3.98 5.84 -4.59
CA PHE A 109 5.21 6.62 -4.46
C PHE A 109 6.22 5.89 -3.58
N SER A 110 7.48 5.83 -4.01
CA SER A 110 8.59 5.29 -3.22
C SER A 110 9.74 6.28 -3.18
N THR A 111 10.23 6.62 -2.00
CA THR A 111 11.40 7.50 -1.85
C THR A 111 12.71 6.79 -2.18
N ILE A 112 12.78 5.47 -1.95
CA ILE A 112 13.95 4.63 -2.27
C ILE A 112 13.46 3.37 -3.00
N ALA A 113 13.30 3.50 -4.31
CA ALA A 113 13.06 2.36 -5.19
C ALA A 113 14.39 1.63 -5.45
N HIS A 114 14.42 0.31 -5.26
CA HIS A 114 15.63 -0.49 -5.49
C HIS A 114 15.31 -1.89 -6.00
N ILE A 115 16.32 -2.50 -6.63
CA ILE A 115 16.38 -3.92 -6.98
C ILE A 115 17.68 -4.42 -6.35
N TYR A 116 17.62 -5.52 -5.60
CA TYR A 116 18.83 -6.09 -5.01
C TYR A 116 19.72 -6.72 -6.10
N ALA A 117 21.04 -6.60 -5.94
CA ALA A 117 22.01 -6.99 -6.95
C ALA A 117 21.91 -8.47 -7.32
N GLU A 118 21.60 -9.33 -6.36
CA GLU A 118 21.42 -10.77 -6.56
C GLU A 118 20.25 -11.12 -7.51
N PHE A 119 19.30 -10.21 -7.73
CA PHE A 119 18.16 -10.42 -8.64
C PHE A 119 18.27 -9.62 -9.94
N LEU A 120 19.40 -8.97 -10.19
CA LEU A 120 19.53 -8.07 -11.34
C LEU A 120 19.46 -8.84 -12.67
N GLU A 121 20.02 -10.05 -12.74
CA GLU A 121 20.00 -10.86 -13.95
C GLU A 121 18.61 -11.41 -14.25
N GLU A 122 17.84 -11.75 -13.22
CA GLU A 122 16.44 -12.15 -13.36
C GLU A 122 15.55 -10.95 -13.70
N ALA A 123 15.78 -9.80 -13.08
CA ALA A 123 15.05 -8.56 -13.37
C ALA A 123 15.19 -8.14 -14.84
N LYS A 124 16.37 -8.34 -15.45
CA LYS A 124 16.62 -8.07 -16.87
C LYS A 124 15.79 -8.95 -17.82
N LYS A 125 15.31 -10.10 -17.36
CA LYS A 125 14.47 -11.02 -18.15
C LYS A 125 12.99 -10.64 -18.11
N LEU A 126 12.61 -9.64 -17.30
CA LEU A 126 11.23 -9.17 -17.25
C LEU A 126 10.87 -8.48 -18.56
N GLU A 127 9.83 -8.97 -19.21
CA GLU A 127 9.27 -8.37 -20.39
C GLU A 127 8.05 -7.53 -20.02
N LEU A 128 7.85 -6.43 -20.75
CA LEU A 128 6.60 -5.71 -20.69
C LEU A 128 5.48 -6.64 -21.15
N ILE A 129 4.42 -6.76 -20.35
CA ILE A 129 3.22 -7.48 -20.79
C ILE A 129 2.63 -6.68 -21.96
N PRO A 130 2.68 -7.20 -23.20
CA PRO A 130 2.18 -6.47 -24.35
C PRO A 130 0.68 -6.24 -24.17
N ASN A 131 0.21 -5.03 -24.45
CA ASN A 131 -1.20 -4.64 -24.34
C ASN A 131 -1.79 -4.69 -22.92
N PHE A 132 -0.99 -4.52 -21.87
CA PHE A 132 -1.54 -4.23 -20.55
C PHE A 132 -2.21 -2.84 -20.56
N ARG A 133 -3.48 -2.80 -20.95
CA ARG A 133 -4.39 -1.69 -20.67
C ARG A 133 -4.83 -1.87 -19.22
N GLY A 134 -4.00 -1.38 -18.29
CA GLY A 134 -4.41 -1.20 -16.90
C GLY A 134 -5.69 -0.37 -16.87
N VAL A 135 -6.63 -0.83 -16.04
CA VAL A 135 -8.01 -0.32 -15.79
C VAL A 135 -8.27 1.11 -16.22
#